data_AF-A0AAN8IFC3-F1
#
_entry.id   AF-A0AAN8IFC3-F1
#
_cell.length_a   1.000
_cell.length_b   1.000
_cell.length_c   1.000
_cell.angle_alpha   90.00
_cell.angle_beta   90.00
_cell.angle_gamma   90.00
#
_symmetry.space_group_name_H-M   'P 1'
#
loop_
_entity.id
_entity.type
_entity.pdbx_description
1 polymer ?
#
loop_
_entity_poly.entity_id
_entity_poly.type
_entity_poly.pdbx_seq_one_letter_code
_entity_poly.pdbx_strand_id
1 'polypeptide(L)' 'DGICISTLNIEGGICELHEADFDVAVRPSVTRKQLNEYIRHTGLFFPVDPGADASLCGMCATSASGTNAVRYGW' A
#
# COMPACT_ATOMS: atom_id res chain seq x y z
N ASP A 1 29.07 -6.52 -13.27
CA ASP A 1 28.62 -5.72 -12.10
C ASP A 1 27.12 -5.52 -12.13
N GLY A 2 26.50 -5.38 -10.95
CA GLY A 2 25.06 -5.19 -10.77
C GLY A 2 24.73 -3.82 -10.17
N ILE A 3 23.46 -3.40 -10.28
CA ILE A 3 22.95 -2.13 -9.76
C ILE A 3 21.77 -2.41 -8.81
N CYS A 4 21.67 -1.64 -7.72
CA CYS A 4 20.52 -1.62 -6.83
C CYS A 4 19.51 -0.56 -7.31
N ILE A 5 18.24 -0.94 -7.47
CA ILE A 5 17.15 -0.04 -7.87
C ILE A 5 16.34 0.30 -6.63
N SER A 6 16.19 1.60 -6.33
CA SER A 6 15.36 2.10 -5.23
C SER A 6 14.16 2.86 -5.76
N THR A 7 12.99 2.58 -5.19
CA THR A 7 11.74 3.29 -5.48
C THR A 7 11.42 4.37 -4.46
N LEU A 8 12.22 4.53 -3.39
CA LEU A 8 11.90 5.40 -2.24
C LEU A 8 11.64 6.86 -2.63
N ASN A 9 12.35 7.38 -3.63
CA ASN A 9 12.26 8.77 -4.07
C ASN A 9 11.34 8.98 -5.27
N ILE A 10 10.48 8.00 -5.62
CA ILE A 10 9.44 8.23 -6.63
C ILE A 10 8.36 9.14 -6.02
N GLU A 11 8.29 10.37 -6.52
CA GLU A 11 7.33 11.39 -6.09
C GLU A 11 5.90 11.13 -6.63
N GLY A 12 4.92 11.83 -6.06
CA GLY A 12 3.53 11.82 -6.54
C GLY A 12 2.52 11.06 -5.67
N GLY A 13 2.95 10.31 -4.65
CA GLY A 13 2.08 9.80 -3.59
C GLY A 13 0.88 8.95 -4.06
N ILE A 14 -0.32 9.27 -3.56
CA ILE A 14 -1.59 8.62 -3.92
C ILE A 14 -2.14 9.32 -5.17
N CYS A 15 -2.40 8.55 -6.23
CA CYS A 15 -2.73 9.08 -7.55
C CYS A 15 -4.24 9.30 -7.73
N GLU A 16 -5.05 8.28 -7.46
CA GLU A 16 -6.51 8.31 -7.71
C GLU A 16 -7.21 7.40 -6.71
N LEU A 17 -8.35 7.86 -6.17
CA LEU A 17 -9.17 7.10 -5.22
C LEU A 17 -10.59 6.97 -5.78
N HIS A 18 -11.04 5.73 -5.95
CA HIS A 18 -12.39 5.40 -6.40
C HIS A 18 -13.18 4.81 -5.23
N GLU A 19 -13.78 5.67 -4.40
CA GLU A 19 -14.47 5.23 -3.17
C GLU A 19 -15.64 4.27 -3.45
N ALA A 20 -16.35 4.46 -4.57
CA ALA A 20 -17.49 3.62 -4.94
C ALA A 20 -17.07 2.22 -5.41
N ASP A 21 -15.87 2.11 -5.99
CA ASP A 21 -15.33 0.88 -6.58
C ASP A 21 -14.36 0.15 -5.62
N PHE A 22 -14.02 0.79 -4.49
CA PHE A 22 -13.10 0.30 -3.46
C PHE A 22 -11.67 0.05 -3.96
N ASP A 23 -11.19 0.91 -4.87
CA ASP A 23 -9.81 0.86 -5.36
C ASP A 23 -9.09 2.20 -5.27
N VAL A 24 -7.76 2.12 -5.31
CA VAL A 24 -6.87 3.27 -5.22
C VAL A 24 -5.60 3.03 -6.05
N ALA A 25 -5.25 3.98 -6.90
CA ALA A 25 -3.99 4.00 -7.61
C ALA A 25 -2.94 4.76 -6.79
N VAL A 26 -1.75 4.18 -6.61
CA VAL A 26 -0.68 4.73 -5.76
C VAL A 26 0.70 4.60 -6.42
N ARG A 27 1.63 5.47 -6.03
CA ARG A 27 3.04 5.32 -6.40
C ARG A 27 3.72 4.20 -5.60
N PRO A 28 4.79 3.57 -6.15
CA PRO A 28 5.45 2.43 -5.51
C PRO A 28 6.05 2.73 -4.12
N SER A 29 6.36 3.99 -3.83
CA SER A 29 6.94 4.48 -2.58
C SER A 29 5.92 4.61 -1.45
N VAL A 30 4.61 4.63 -1.75
CA VAL A 30 3.56 4.84 -0.75
C VAL A 30 3.57 3.71 0.26
N THR A 31 3.59 4.06 1.56
CA THR A 31 3.50 3.10 2.64
C THR A 31 2.06 2.78 3.02
N ARG A 32 1.88 1.63 3.67
CA ARG A 32 0.58 1.23 4.23
C ARG A 32 0.00 2.31 5.15
N LYS A 33 0.82 2.88 6.04
CA LYS A 33 0.35 3.92 6.98
C LYS A 33 -0.05 5.20 6.26
N GLN A 34 0.72 5.62 5.25
CA GLN A 34 0.37 6.79 4.43
C GLN A 34 -0.96 6.61 3.71
N LEU A 35 -1.19 5.45 3.09
CA LEU A 35 -2.46 5.15 2.43
C LEU A 35 -3.62 5.18 3.43
N ASN A 36 -3.49 4.46 4.55
CA ASN A 36 -4.55 4.39 5.56
C ASN A 36 -4.84 5.74 6.22
N GLU A 37 -3.85 6.61 6.41
CA GLU A 37 -4.07 7.96 6.92
C GLU A 37 -4.86 8.81 5.90
N TYR A 38 -4.52 8.71 4.61
CA TYR A 38 -5.20 9.45 3.54
C TYR A 38 -6.68 9.05 3.40
N ILE A 39 -6.98 7.74 3.33
CA ILE A 39 -8.36 7.26 3.11
C ILE A 39 -9.19 7.19 4.39
N ARG A 40 -8.64 7.50 5.56
CA ARG A 40 -9.32 7.34 6.87
C ARG A 40 -10.69 8.00 6.94
N HIS A 41 -10.86 9.15 6.30
CA HIS A 41 -12.09 9.94 6.31
C HIS A 41 -13.25 9.30 5.51
N THR A 42 -12.94 8.38 4.60
CA THR A 42 -13.93 7.67 3.77
C THR A 42 -14.59 6.50 4.49
N GLY A 43 -14.02 6.07 5.62
CA GLY A 43 -14.39 4.81 6.29
C GLY A 43 -13.76 3.56 5.64
N LEU A 44 -13.03 3.70 4.53
CA LEU A 44 -12.25 2.64 3.92
C LEU A 44 -10.88 2.48 4.61
N PHE A 45 -10.26 1.32 4.41
CA PHE A 45 -8.89 1.04 4.87
C PHE A 45 -8.27 -0.08 4.03
N PHE A 46 -6.94 -0.06 3.90
CA PHE A 46 -6.16 -1.16 3.35
C PHE A 46 -5.85 -2.20 4.45
N PRO A 47 -6.29 -3.46 4.30
CA PRO A 47 -6.41 -4.41 5.40
C PRO A 47 -5.12 -5.19 5.73
N VAL A 48 -4.18 -5.29 4.79
CA VAL A 48 -2.96 -6.09 4.96
C VAL A 48 -2.00 -5.37 5.90
N ASP A 49 -1.69 -5.99 7.04
CA ASP A 49 -0.72 -5.49 8.01
C ASP A 49 0.43 -6.50 8.20
N PRO A 50 1.60 -6.26 7.57
CA PRO A 50 2.75 -7.15 7.68
C PRO A 50 3.53 -6.97 9.00
N GLY A 51 3.04 -6.17 9.95
CA GLY A 51 3.71 -5.90 11.23
C GLY A 51 4.81 -4.83 11.14
N ALA A 52 5.09 -4.30 9.95
CA ALA A 52 6.00 -3.19 9.69
C ALA A 52 5.32 -2.11 8.82
N ASP A 53 5.89 -0.91 8.78
CA ASP A 53 5.47 0.10 7.80
C ASP A 53 6.23 -0.10 6.49
N ALA A 54 5.67 -0.96 5.64
CA ALA A 54 6.23 -1.31 4.34
C ALA A 54 5.61 -0.47 3.22
N SER A 55 6.37 -0.30 2.12
CA SER A 55 5.82 0.23 0.88
C SER A 55 4.86 -0.77 0.24
N LEU A 56 3.79 -0.28 -0.39
CA LEU A 56 2.80 -1.12 -1.05
C LEU A 56 3.43 -1.95 -2.18
N CYS A 57 4.39 -1.38 -2.92
CA CYS A 57 5.14 -2.14 -3.93
C CYS A 57 5.95 -3.29 -3.32
N GLY A 58 6.60 -3.08 -2.18
CA GLY A 58 7.33 -4.14 -1.47
C GLY A 58 6.38 -5.24 -0.98
N MET A 59 5.18 -4.87 -0.54
CA MET A 59 4.14 -5.82 -0.14
C MET A 59 3.68 -6.68 -1.32
N CYS A 60 3.38 -6.05 -2.48
CA CYS A 60 3.02 -6.79 -3.70
C CYS A 60 4.15 -7.71 -4.17
N ALA A 61 5.41 -7.25 -4.14
CA ALA A 61 6.56 -8.01 -4.60
C ALA A 61 6.84 -9.27 -3.75
N THR A 62 6.41 -9.27 -2.49
CA THR A 62 6.67 -10.36 -1.54
C THR A 62 5.43 -11.18 -1.20
N SER A 63 4.27 -10.89 -1.81
CA SER A 63 2.99 -11.49 -1.42
C SER A 63 2.73 -11.35 0.09
N ALA A 64 2.90 -10.12 0.60
CA ALA A 64 2.81 -9.86 2.03
C ALA A 64 1.44 -10.25 2.60
N SER A 65 1.45 -10.81 3.81
CA SER A 65 0.25 -11.22 4.53
C SER A 65 0.19 -10.53 5.89
N GLY A 66 -0.98 -10.56 6.53
CA GLY A 66 -1.20 -9.93 7.82
C GLY A 66 -2.32 -10.59 8.62
N THR A 67 -2.53 -10.12 9.85
CA THR A 67 -3.50 -10.70 10.80
C THR A 67 -4.95 -10.70 10.29
N ASN A 68 -5.28 -9.81 9.35
CA ASN A 68 -6.61 -9.67 8.75
C ASN A 68 -6.82 -10.52 7.47
N ALA A 69 -5.80 -11.26 7.06
CA ALA A 69 -5.79 -12.06 5.84
C ALA A 69 -7.01 -12.97 5.65
N VAL A 70 -7.45 -13.63 6.72
CA VAL A 70 -8.58 -14.58 6.67
C VAL A 70 -9.87 -13.91 6.18
N ARG A 71 -10.04 -12.61 6.47
CA ARG A 71 -11.25 -11.87 6.12
C ARG A 71 -11.13 -11.09 4.81
N TYR A 72 -9.94 -10.59 4.46
CA TYR A 72 -9.76 -9.65 3.36
C TYR A 72 -8.82 -10.13 2.26
N GLY A 73 -8.26 -11.33 2.38
CA GLY A 73 -7.32 -11.89 1.42
C GLY A 73 -5.87 -11.47 1.65
N TRP A 74 -5.01 -11.93 0.74
CA TRP A 74 -3.59 -11.61 0.64
C TRP A 74 -3.36 -10.73 -0.58
#